data_AF-A0A7C7FRC7-F1
#
_entry.id   AF-A0A7C7FRC7-F1
#
_cell.length_a   1.000
_cell.length_b   1.000
_cell.length_c   1.000
_cell.angle_alpha   90.00
_cell.angle_beta   90.00
_cell.angle_gamma   90.00
#
_symmetry.space_group_name_H-M   'P 1'
#
loop_
_entity.id
_entity.type
_entity.pdbx_description
1 polymer ?
#
loop_
_entity_poly.entity_id
_entity_poly.type
_entity_poly.pdbx_seq_one_letter_code
_entity_poly.pdbx_strand_id
1 'polypeptide(L)'
;MLFDEDILVALEKAADKSERTRSSFWETELEDFSFTAKGEMTGLICVGSISKKYSQIHKAAHWLLQWPYRYIVRKSQNFGECYDLAKFIAEGQERAVTLDMVRQTLGLAVIKDNLDVKGLEGINLVIGDGYGVMTSLLKLSYSETKIVTVNLTTPLLMDLVYARKAIPSLRIALPTNQVEMMDALNQNDIDVIAIQADNSKLIAEANVGLAVALHSMQEMTNSVIKSYFDLLRGNKNDRTAFYCLNRIYKQLYDGEEIKFLDFPWSLNDTVLFDEVCRWDNFEYNSRPPFWSRNPNQKQHRLVILEKLT
;
A
#
# COMPACT_ATOMS: atom_id res chain seq x y z
N MET A 1 11.25 10.34 -19.09
CA MET A 1 11.04 9.98 -17.68
C MET A 1 11.05 11.25 -16.88
N LEU A 2 10.12 11.43 -15.94
CA LEU A 2 10.10 12.58 -15.04
C LEU A 2 10.72 12.23 -13.69
N PHE A 3 11.18 13.26 -12.97
CA PHE A 3 11.82 13.14 -11.67
C PHE A 3 11.22 14.14 -10.66
N ASP A 4 11.16 13.75 -9.39
CA ASP A 4 10.93 14.64 -8.25
C ASP A 4 9.70 15.57 -8.40
N GLU A 5 9.84 16.88 -8.19
CA GLU A 5 8.70 17.83 -8.20
C GLU A 5 7.95 17.84 -9.55
N ASP A 6 8.66 17.60 -10.65
CA ASP A 6 8.04 17.53 -11.97
C ASP A 6 7.04 16.36 -12.07
N ILE A 7 7.26 15.29 -11.29
CA ILE A 7 6.32 14.16 -11.18
C ILE A 7 5.03 14.60 -10.53
N LEU A 8 5.11 15.31 -9.40
CA LEU A 8 3.91 15.70 -8.64
C LEU A 8 3.02 16.62 -9.49
N VAL A 9 3.63 17.59 -10.16
CA VAL A 9 2.92 18.50 -11.08
C VAL A 9 2.34 17.75 -12.28
N ALA A 10 3.05 16.75 -12.83
CA ALA A 10 2.55 15.96 -13.95
C ALA A 10 1.36 15.07 -13.55
N LEU A 11 1.40 14.46 -12.38
CA LEU A 11 0.29 13.66 -11.84
C LEU A 11 -0.92 14.55 -11.52
N GLU A 12 -0.73 15.72 -10.91
CA GLU A 12 -1.81 16.68 -10.65
C GLU A 12 -2.50 17.10 -11.96
N LYS A 13 -1.74 17.42 -13.01
CA LYS A 13 -2.29 17.72 -14.35
C LYS A 13 -3.01 16.55 -15.01
N ALA A 14 -2.77 15.33 -14.55
CA ALA A 14 -3.39 14.12 -15.09
C ALA A 14 -4.53 13.58 -14.21
N ALA A 15 -4.76 14.15 -13.02
CA ALA A 15 -5.73 13.65 -12.03
C ALA A 15 -7.15 13.50 -12.60
N ASP A 16 -7.59 14.45 -13.43
CA ASP A 16 -8.94 14.47 -14.01
C ASP A 16 -9.09 13.62 -15.27
N LYS A 17 -8.00 13.00 -15.76
CA LYS A 17 -8.07 12.14 -16.94
C LYS A 17 -8.74 10.82 -16.58
N SER A 18 -9.44 10.24 -17.56
CA SER A 18 -9.97 8.88 -17.42
C SER A 18 -8.82 7.87 -17.38
N GLU A 19 -8.98 6.82 -16.57
CA GLU A 19 -8.02 5.73 -16.41
C GLU A 19 -8.75 4.42 -16.71
N ARG A 20 -8.15 3.58 -17.55
CA ARG A 20 -8.77 2.31 -17.97
C ARG A 20 -8.85 1.30 -16.83
N THR A 21 -7.97 1.41 -15.84
CA THR A 21 -7.97 0.54 -14.66
C THR A 21 -8.84 1.06 -13.52
N ARG A 22 -9.54 2.20 -13.68
CA ARG A 22 -10.44 2.74 -12.66
C ARG A 22 -11.70 1.90 -12.59
N SER A 23 -12.07 1.47 -11.39
CA SER A 23 -13.31 0.74 -11.12
C SER A 23 -14.46 1.71 -10.82
N SER A 24 -15.71 1.22 -10.87
CA SER A 24 -16.88 2.00 -10.45
C SER A 24 -16.74 2.56 -9.02
N PHE A 25 -16.09 1.82 -8.12
CA PHE A 25 -15.74 2.32 -6.79
C PHE A 25 -14.94 3.63 -6.87
N TRP A 26 -13.81 3.63 -7.59
CA TRP A 26 -12.96 4.82 -7.71
C TRP A 26 -13.54 5.92 -8.60
N GLU A 27 -14.46 5.61 -9.51
CA GLU A 27 -15.23 6.64 -10.22
C GLU A 27 -16.02 7.47 -9.22
N THR A 28 -16.83 6.82 -8.38
CA THR A 28 -17.65 7.49 -7.36
C THR A 28 -16.82 8.15 -6.27
N GLU A 29 -15.79 7.46 -5.75
CA GLU A 29 -14.94 8.02 -4.67
C GLU A 29 -14.13 9.25 -5.11
N LEU A 30 -13.95 9.47 -6.42
CA LEU A 30 -13.22 10.63 -6.96
C LEU A 30 -14.13 11.75 -7.48
N GLU A 31 -15.46 11.58 -7.54
CA GLU A 31 -16.39 12.58 -8.10
C GLU A 31 -16.25 13.97 -7.46
N ASP A 32 -16.12 14.01 -6.13
CA ASP A 32 -16.00 15.25 -5.34
C ASP A 32 -14.65 15.39 -4.64
N PHE A 33 -13.66 14.58 -5.02
CA PHE A 33 -12.34 14.55 -4.38
C PHE A 33 -11.26 15.14 -5.28
N SER A 34 -10.45 16.03 -4.72
CA SER A 34 -9.24 16.51 -5.40
C SER A 34 -8.05 16.63 -4.46
N PHE A 35 -6.86 16.48 -5.04
CA PHE A 35 -5.59 16.55 -4.33
C PHE A 35 -4.53 17.22 -5.20
N THR A 36 -3.72 18.10 -4.60
CA THR A 36 -2.71 18.89 -5.32
C THR A 36 -1.28 18.44 -5.01
N ALA A 37 -0.31 18.81 -5.85
CA ALA A 37 1.12 18.55 -5.60
C ALA A 37 1.62 19.18 -4.30
N LYS A 38 0.94 20.22 -3.79
CA LYS A 38 1.25 20.86 -2.50
C LYS A 38 0.70 20.12 -1.29
N GLY A 39 -0.06 19.04 -1.51
CA GLY A 39 -0.72 18.27 -0.47
C GLY A 39 -2.00 18.92 0.08
N GLU A 40 -2.63 19.79 -0.71
CA GLU A 40 -3.95 20.33 -0.40
C GLU A 40 -5.02 19.34 -0.85
N MET A 41 -6.09 19.22 -0.08
CA MET A 41 -7.13 18.22 -0.28
C MET A 41 -8.49 18.88 -0.12
N THR A 42 -9.40 18.63 -1.07
CA THR A 42 -10.80 19.05 -0.97
C THR A 42 -11.72 17.87 -1.28
N GLY A 43 -12.91 17.87 -0.68
CA GLY A 43 -13.85 16.76 -0.78
C GLY A 43 -13.89 15.83 0.43
N LEU A 44 -14.72 14.80 0.34
CA LEU A 44 -14.73 13.68 1.29
C LEU A 44 -13.50 12.80 1.07
N ILE A 45 -12.83 12.44 2.16
CA ILE A 45 -11.63 11.61 2.10
C ILE A 45 -12.06 10.17 1.81
N CYS A 46 -11.77 9.70 0.61
CA CYS A 46 -11.95 8.31 0.20
C CYS A 46 -10.71 7.44 0.49
N VAL A 47 -9.54 8.06 0.66
CA VAL A 47 -8.27 7.37 0.92
C VAL A 47 -7.99 7.36 2.42
N GLY A 48 -8.22 6.24 3.09
CA GLY A 48 -7.86 6.00 4.50
C GLY A 48 -8.20 7.14 5.49
N SER A 49 -7.55 7.14 6.65
CA SER A 49 -7.73 8.17 7.69
C SER A 49 -6.53 9.09 7.82
N ILE A 50 -6.81 10.40 7.90
CA ILE A 50 -5.85 11.44 8.30
C ILE A 50 -6.28 12.10 9.60
N SER A 51 -5.34 12.35 10.50
CA SER A 51 -5.59 13.08 11.73
C SER A 51 -4.55 14.18 11.92
N LYS A 52 -4.85 15.37 11.39
CA LYS A 52 -4.01 16.59 11.51
C LYS A 52 -3.95 17.15 12.94
N LYS A 53 -4.73 16.60 13.88
CA LYS A 53 -4.79 17.10 15.26
C LYS A 53 -3.56 16.64 16.04
N TYR A 54 -2.56 17.51 16.12
CA TYR A 54 -1.25 17.20 16.71
C TYR A 54 -1.15 17.42 18.23
N SER A 55 -2.26 17.70 18.93
CA SER A 55 -2.18 17.96 20.38
C SER A 55 -1.71 16.70 21.12
N GLN A 56 -0.88 16.90 22.15
CA GLN A 56 -0.34 15.78 22.94
C GLN A 56 -1.44 14.94 23.59
N ILE A 57 -2.55 15.58 23.98
CA ILE A 57 -3.75 14.90 24.50
C ILE A 57 -4.35 13.97 23.44
N HIS A 58 -4.45 14.44 22.19
CA HIS A 58 -4.99 13.65 21.08
C HIS A 58 -4.09 12.46 20.76
N LYS A 59 -2.75 12.66 20.75
CA LYS A 59 -1.77 11.58 20.60
C LYS A 59 -1.89 10.54 21.73
N ALA A 60 -2.02 10.98 22.98
CA ALA A 60 -2.21 10.10 24.12
C ALA A 60 -3.52 9.29 24.02
N ALA A 61 -4.61 9.92 23.59
CA ALA A 61 -5.88 9.24 23.35
C ALA A 61 -5.75 8.15 22.28
N HIS A 62 -5.13 8.46 21.14
CA HIS A 62 -4.84 7.46 20.10
C HIS A 62 -3.98 6.31 20.65
N TRP A 63 -2.92 6.63 21.39
CA TRP A 63 -2.03 5.63 21.97
C TRP A 63 -2.77 4.68 22.91
N LEU A 64 -3.66 5.21 23.76
CA LEU A 64 -4.50 4.43 24.68
C LEU A 64 -5.48 3.53 23.91
N LEU A 65 -6.19 4.08 22.92
CA LEU A 65 -7.15 3.33 22.10
C LEU A 65 -6.49 2.23 21.26
N GLN A 66 -5.21 2.41 20.93
CA GLN A 66 -4.38 1.43 20.22
C GLN A 66 -3.81 0.32 21.11
N TRP A 67 -3.97 0.39 22.44
CA TRP A 67 -3.45 -0.63 23.36
C TRP A 67 -3.83 -2.07 22.98
N PRO A 68 -5.08 -2.39 22.60
CA PRO A 68 -5.45 -3.76 22.25
C PRO A 68 -4.64 -4.34 21.09
N TYR A 69 -4.19 -3.51 20.14
CA TYR A 69 -3.37 -3.95 19.02
C TYR A 69 -2.01 -4.46 19.49
N ARG A 70 -1.40 -3.81 20.50
CA ARG A 70 -0.15 -4.27 21.12
C ARG A 70 -0.31 -5.64 21.77
N TYR A 71 -1.47 -5.89 22.36
CA TYR A 71 -1.78 -7.21 22.91
C TYR A 71 -1.99 -8.27 21.81
N ILE A 72 -2.61 -7.92 20.68
CA ILE A 72 -2.80 -8.83 19.54
C ILE A 72 -1.44 -9.32 19.01
N VAL A 73 -0.44 -8.43 18.94
CA VAL A 73 0.89 -8.74 18.42
C VAL A 73 1.97 -8.93 19.47
N ARG A 74 1.61 -9.25 20.71
CA ARG A 74 2.59 -9.53 21.78
C ARG A 74 3.59 -10.65 21.46
N LYS A 75 3.30 -11.47 20.45
CA LYS A 75 4.19 -12.54 19.96
C LYS A 75 5.07 -12.11 18.78
N SER A 76 4.78 -10.96 18.16
CA SER A 76 5.58 -10.41 17.07
C SER A 76 6.93 -9.97 17.61
N GLN A 77 7.99 -10.32 16.89
CA GLN A 77 9.34 -9.90 17.23
C GLN A 77 9.67 -8.56 16.55
N ASN A 78 8.98 -8.24 15.45
CA ASN A 78 9.27 -7.09 14.61
C ASN A 78 8.34 -5.88 14.85
N PHE A 79 7.22 -6.03 15.56
CA PHE A 79 6.25 -4.94 15.73
C PHE A 79 6.84 -3.68 16.38
N GLY A 80 7.71 -3.82 17.38
CA GLY A 80 8.31 -2.66 18.05
C GLY A 80 9.06 -1.75 17.09
N GLU A 81 9.98 -2.34 16.32
CA GLU A 81 10.76 -1.65 15.29
C GLU A 81 9.87 -1.01 14.22
N CYS A 82 8.90 -1.77 13.68
CA CYS A 82 7.97 -1.23 12.68
C CYS A 82 7.13 -0.07 13.24
N TYR A 83 6.71 -0.13 14.50
CA TYR A 83 5.93 0.92 15.14
C TYR A 83 6.76 2.18 15.40
N ASP A 84 8.06 2.04 15.67
CA ASP A 84 8.97 3.18 15.76
C ASP A 84 9.11 3.88 14.42
N LEU A 85 9.24 3.14 13.32
CA LEU A 85 9.21 3.70 11.96
C LEU A 85 7.86 4.37 11.66
N ALA A 86 6.75 3.78 12.06
CA ALA A 86 5.42 4.38 11.86
C ALA A 86 5.26 5.72 12.59
N LYS A 87 5.83 5.87 13.79
CA LYS A 87 5.87 7.15 14.51
C LYS A 87 6.70 8.18 13.76
N PHE A 88 7.88 7.79 13.28
CA PHE A 88 8.76 8.65 12.48
C PHE A 88 8.03 9.15 11.21
N ILE A 89 7.39 8.23 10.47
CA ILE A 89 6.60 8.55 9.28
C ILE A 89 5.46 9.51 9.63
N ALA A 90 4.71 9.25 10.71
CA ALA A 90 3.59 10.10 11.11
C ALA A 90 4.04 11.52 11.48
N GLU A 91 5.19 11.64 12.14
CA GLU A 91 5.81 12.92 12.46
C GLU A 91 6.23 13.70 11.21
N GLY A 92 6.93 13.07 10.26
CA GLY A 92 7.28 13.69 8.98
C GLY A 92 6.06 14.08 8.14
N GLN A 93 5.00 13.27 8.19
CA GLN A 93 3.72 13.57 7.55
C GLN A 93 2.83 14.57 8.31
N GLU A 94 3.30 15.10 9.45
CA GLU A 94 2.59 16.06 10.30
C GLU A 94 1.19 15.57 10.75
N ARG A 95 1.07 14.28 11.08
CA ARG A 95 -0.18 13.63 11.50
C ARG A 95 0.00 12.74 12.73
N ALA A 96 -1.11 12.40 13.38
CA ALA A 96 -1.09 11.36 14.40
C ALA A 96 -0.91 9.98 13.74
N VAL A 97 -0.36 9.02 14.49
CA VAL A 97 -0.37 7.60 14.10
C VAL A 97 -1.82 7.11 14.10
N THR A 98 -2.44 7.07 12.92
CA THR A 98 -3.84 6.65 12.76
C THR A 98 -3.98 5.13 12.80
N LEU A 99 -5.22 4.64 12.91
CA LEU A 99 -5.48 3.20 12.88
C LEU A 99 -4.96 2.56 11.58
N ASP A 100 -5.10 3.25 10.44
CA ASP A 100 -4.62 2.69 9.17
C ASP A 100 -3.09 2.59 9.12
N MET A 101 -2.37 3.56 9.70
CA MET A 101 -0.91 3.43 9.85
C MET A 101 -0.56 2.23 10.74
N VAL A 102 -1.30 2.01 11.83
CA VAL A 102 -1.12 0.83 12.69
C VAL A 102 -1.40 -0.46 11.92
N ARG A 103 -2.46 -0.53 11.09
CA ARG A 103 -2.77 -1.70 10.25
C ARG A 103 -1.63 -2.00 9.27
N GLN A 104 -1.09 -0.98 8.60
CA GLN A 104 0.06 -1.17 7.70
C GLN A 104 1.34 -1.59 8.45
N THR A 105 1.58 -0.99 9.62
CA THR A 105 2.69 -1.36 10.52
C THR A 105 2.61 -2.83 10.92
N LEU A 106 1.42 -3.29 11.29
CA LEU A 106 1.15 -4.68 11.65
C LEU A 106 1.33 -5.61 10.46
N GLY A 107 0.90 -5.18 9.26
CA GLY A 107 1.16 -5.89 8.01
C GLY A 107 2.65 -6.15 7.80
N LEU A 108 3.48 -5.10 7.89
CA LEU A 108 4.94 -5.26 7.76
C LEU A 108 5.54 -6.13 8.87
N ALA A 109 5.11 -5.94 10.12
CA ALA A 109 5.62 -6.74 11.24
C ALA A 109 5.37 -8.24 11.02
N VAL A 110 4.17 -8.62 10.58
CA VAL A 110 3.83 -10.03 10.32
C VAL A 110 4.53 -10.57 9.08
N ILE A 111 4.78 -9.75 8.06
CA ILE A 111 5.66 -10.14 6.95
C ILE A 111 7.06 -10.50 7.52
N LYS A 112 7.68 -9.60 8.30
CA LYS A 112 9.02 -9.81 8.87
C LYS A 112 9.08 -10.99 9.85
N ASP A 113 7.99 -11.29 10.55
CA ASP A 113 7.93 -12.43 11.47
C ASP A 113 7.85 -13.79 10.74
N ASN A 114 7.42 -13.81 9.47
CA ASN A 114 7.15 -15.05 8.73
C ASN A 114 8.01 -15.22 7.47
N LEU A 115 8.78 -14.19 7.08
CA LEU A 115 9.51 -14.16 5.83
C LEU A 115 10.81 -13.38 5.96
N ASP A 116 11.92 -14.00 5.55
CA ASP A 116 13.17 -13.29 5.31
C ASP A 116 13.07 -12.49 4.00
N VAL A 117 12.65 -11.24 4.11
CA VAL A 117 12.47 -10.34 2.96
C VAL A 117 13.79 -10.07 2.24
N LYS A 118 14.93 -10.00 2.97
CA LYS A 118 16.24 -9.75 2.34
C LYS A 118 16.65 -10.94 1.47
N GLY A 119 16.32 -12.16 1.89
CA GLY A 119 16.60 -13.39 1.16
C GLY A 119 15.74 -13.62 -0.10
N LEU A 120 14.76 -12.76 -0.40
CA LEU A 120 14.01 -12.80 -1.67
C LEU A 120 14.75 -12.13 -2.82
N GLU A 121 15.75 -11.30 -2.52
CA GLU A 121 16.45 -10.45 -3.48
C GLU A 121 15.49 -9.53 -4.27
N GLY A 122 16.05 -8.66 -5.12
CA GLY A 122 15.24 -7.77 -5.95
C GLY A 122 14.61 -6.59 -5.21
N ILE A 123 13.44 -6.15 -5.69
CA ILE A 123 12.76 -4.94 -5.24
C ILE A 123 11.47 -5.25 -4.46
N ASN A 124 11.00 -4.26 -3.71
CA ASN A 124 9.68 -4.31 -3.07
C ASN A 124 8.65 -3.54 -3.91
N LEU A 125 7.46 -4.12 -4.09
CA LEU A 125 6.32 -3.53 -4.78
C LEU A 125 5.19 -3.23 -3.80
N VAL A 126 4.63 -2.03 -3.86
CA VAL A 126 3.42 -1.64 -3.14
C VAL A 126 2.30 -1.33 -4.13
N ILE A 127 1.16 -2.00 -3.97
CA ILE A 127 -0.02 -1.85 -4.83
C ILE A 127 -1.10 -1.11 -4.03
N GLY A 128 -1.37 0.15 -4.39
CA GLY A 128 -2.38 0.99 -3.75
C GLY A 128 -2.07 1.33 -2.29
N ASP A 129 -1.11 2.22 -2.04
CA ASP A 129 -0.67 2.57 -0.67
C ASP A 129 -1.58 3.62 0.01
N GLY A 130 -2.09 4.57 -0.78
CA GLY A 130 -2.95 5.68 -0.37
C GLY A 130 -2.19 6.90 0.20
N TYR A 131 -1.42 6.71 1.28
CA TYR A 131 -0.64 7.79 1.93
C TYR A 131 0.87 7.52 1.95
N GLY A 132 1.36 6.64 1.06
CA GLY A 132 2.79 6.32 0.99
C GLY A 132 3.35 5.71 2.28
N VAL A 133 2.51 5.13 3.15
CA VAL A 133 2.93 4.65 4.48
C VAL A 133 3.67 3.33 4.34
N MET A 134 3.19 2.39 3.53
CA MET A 134 3.85 1.10 3.32
C MET A 134 5.13 1.29 2.51
N THR A 135 5.09 2.18 1.51
CA THR A 135 6.26 2.62 0.74
C THR A 135 7.34 3.16 1.67
N SER A 136 6.98 4.07 2.59
CA SER A 136 7.91 4.64 3.57
C SER A 136 8.41 3.59 4.57
N LEU A 137 7.53 2.73 5.09
CA LEU A 137 7.88 1.66 6.02
C LEU A 137 8.89 0.69 5.41
N LEU A 138 8.66 0.24 4.18
CA LEU A 138 9.56 -0.67 3.45
C LEU A 138 10.88 0.02 3.13
N LYS A 139 10.85 1.28 2.67
CA LYS A 139 12.08 2.00 2.35
C LYS A 139 12.96 2.24 3.58
N LEU A 140 12.36 2.56 4.74
CA LEU A 140 13.10 2.73 6.00
C LEU A 140 13.59 1.40 6.59
N SER A 141 12.86 0.30 6.38
CA SER A 141 13.27 -1.04 6.85
C SER A 141 14.37 -1.66 5.97
N TYR A 142 14.39 -1.30 4.69
CA TYR A 142 15.30 -1.84 3.67
C TYR A 142 15.86 -0.69 2.82
N SER A 143 16.75 0.12 3.41
CA SER A 143 17.29 1.35 2.81
C SER A 143 17.94 1.16 1.45
N GLU A 144 18.56 0.01 1.20
CA GLU A 144 19.24 -0.31 -0.07
C GLU A 144 18.30 -0.83 -1.15
N THR A 145 17.06 -1.18 -0.78
CA THR A 145 16.08 -1.75 -1.71
C THR A 145 15.29 -0.63 -2.36
N LYS A 146 15.23 -0.63 -3.70
CA LYS A 146 14.31 0.24 -4.45
C LYS A 146 12.87 -0.20 -4.21
N ILE A 147 11.96 0.77 -4.18
CA ILE A 147 10.53 0.50 -4.09
C ILE A 147 9.88 0.83 -5.43
N VAL A 148 9.04 -0.07 -5.95
CA VAL A 148 8.04 0.30 -6.95
C VAL A 148 6.72 0.52 -6.23
N THR A 149 6.06 1.64 -6.50
CA THR A 149 4.70 1.88 -6.04
C THR A 149 3.79 2.09 -7.24
N VAL A 150 2.62 1.44 -7.23
CA VAL A 150 1.65 1.51 -8.32
C VAL A 150 0.27 1.86 -7.77
N ASN A 151 -0.36 2.86 -8.39
CA ASN A 151 -1.69 3.32 -7.99
C ASN A 151 -2.40 4.07 -9.12
N LEU A 152 -3.70 4.33 -8.96
CA LEU A 152 -4.41 5.30 -9.80
C LEU A 152 -3.78 6.69 -9.64
N THR A 153 -3.95 7.57 -10.62
CA THR A 153 -3.19 8.82 -10.77
C THR A 153 -3.32 9.74 -9.55
N THR A 154 -4.54 10.00 -9.08
CA THR A 154 -4.77 10.87 -7.91
C THR A 154 -4.28 10.24 -6.60
N PRO A 155 -4.60 8.96 -6.28
CA PRO A 155 -3.99 8.28 -5.14
C PRO A 155 -2.46 8.13 -5.24
N LEU A 156 -1.88 7.97 -6.42
CA LEU A 156 -0.43 7.92 -6.62
C LEU A 156 0.20 9.26 -6.27
N LEU A 157 -0.40 10.38 -6.67
CA LEU A 157 0.04 11.71 -6.26
C LEU A 157 0.06 11.82 -4.72
N MET A 158 -0.97 11.32 -4.04
CA MET A 158 -1.02 11.28 -2.58
C MET A 158 0.11 10.42 -2.00
N ASP A 159 0.34 9.23 -2.56
CA ASP A 159 1.43 8.34 -2.14
C ASP A 159 2.76 9.07 -2.12
N LEU A 160 3.09 9.75 -3.22
CA LEU A 160 4.37 10.42 -3.38
C LEU A 160 4.49 11.66 -2.49
N VAL A 161 3.45 12.50 -2.39
CA VAL A 161 3.47 13.67 -1.49
C VAL A 161 3.71 13.24 -0.05
N TYR A 162 3.00 12.23 0.44
CA TYR A 162 3.12 11.79 1.83
C TYR A 162 4.39 10.97 2.09
N ALA A 163 4.89 10.22 1.11
CA ALA A 163 6.19 9.57 1.20
C ALA A 163 7.33 10.60 1.30
N ARG A 164 7.30 11.68 0.50
CA ARG A 164 8.28 12.77 0.58
C ARG A 164 8.21 13.55 1.89
N LYS A 165 7.01 13.75 2.43
CA LYS A 165 6.88 14.35 3.78
C LYS A 165 7.54 13.49 4.86
N ALA A 166 7.37 12.18 4.79
CA ALA A 166 8.03 11.24 5.71
C ALA A 166 9.54 11.17 5.51
N ILE A 167 10.01 11.18 4.25
CA ILE A 167 11.41 11.00 3.86
C ILE A 167 11.76 12.07 2.81
N PRO A 168 12.15 13.29 3.23
CA PRO A 168 12.37 14.41 2.31
C PRO A 168 13.47 14.18 1.26
N SER A 169 14.40 13.25 1.52
CA SER A 169 15.51 12.92 0.63
C SER A 169 15.14 11.92 -0.48
N LEU A 170 13.89 11.43 -0.55
CA LEU A 170 13.50 10.46 -1.58
C LEU A 170 13.72 11.02 -2.97
N ARG A 171 14.45 10.25 -3.77
CA ARG A 171 14.54 10.44 -5.22
C ARG A 171 13.53 9.55 -5.92
N ILE A 172 12.66 10.17 -6.70
CA ILE A 172 11.50 9.49 -7.30
C ILE A 172 11.57 9.61 -8.82
N ALA A 173 11.26 8.51 -9.52
CA ALA A 173 11.10 8.48 -10.97
C ALA A 173 9.68 8.05 -11.36
N LEU A 174 9.15 8.61 -12.46
CA LEU A 174 7.88 8.23 -13.08
C LEU A 174 8.13 7.81 -14.53
N PRO A 175 8.45 6.52 -14.78
CA PRO A 175 8.56 6.00 -16.13
C PRO A 175 7.17 5.83 -16.78
N THR A 176 7.10 6.11 -18.07
CA THR A 176 5.87 6.00 -18.89
C THR A 176 5.96 4.89 -19.94
N ASN A 177 7.13 4.28 -20.10
CA ASN A 177 7.40 3.23 -21.06
C ASN A 177 8.55 2.32 -20.56
N GLN A 178 8.79 1.22 -21.30
CA GLN A 178 9.75 0.20 -20.93
C GLN A 178 11.20 0.72 -20.87
N VAL A 179 11.59 1.60 -21.79
CA VAL A 179 12.95 2.18 -21.82
C VAL A 179 13.19 2.99 -20.55
N GLU A 180 12.24 3.87 -20.22
CA GLU A 180 12.31 4.68 -19.00
C GLU A 180 12.30 3.83 -17.72
N MET A 181 11.52 2.75 -17.70
CA MET A 181 11.49 1.82 -16.56
C MET A 181 12.86 1.17 -16.34
N MET A 182 13.49 0.69 -17.41
CA MET A 182 14.82 0.09 -17.36
C MET A 182 15.88 1.12 -16.94
N ASP A 183 15.81 2.34 -17.45
CA ASP A 183 16.70 3.42 -17.03
C ASP A 183 16.55 3.73 -15.53
N ALA A 184 15.31 3.77 -15.02
CA ALA A 184 15.05 3.99 -13.60
C ALA A 184 15.62 2.88 -12.71
N LEU A 185 15.45 1.62 -13.14
CA LEU A 185 15.96 0.47 -12.40
C LEU A 185 17.50 0.47 -12.30
N ASN A 186 18.19 0.95 -13.34
CA ASN A 186 19.65 0.98 -13.42
C ASN A 186 20.30 2.17 -12.67
N GLN A 187 19.56 3.22 -12.35
CA GLN A 187 20.08 4.38 -11.64
C GLN A 187 20.08 4.15 -10.13
N ASN A 188 21.26 3.98 -9.52
CA ASN A 188 21.40 3.63 -8.11
C ASN A 188 20.80 4.67 -7.14
N ASP A 189 20.76 5.94 -7.51
CA ASP A 189 20.27 7.04 -6.67
C ASP A 189 18.74 7.18 -6.63
N ILE A 190 17.99 6.44 -7.46
CA ILE A 190 16.52 6.41 -7.37
C ILE A 190 16.07 5.52 -6.21
N ASP A 191 15.26 6.04 -5.30
CA ASP A 191 14.69 5.29 -4.19
C ASP A 191 13.36 4.63 -4.55
N VAL A 192 12.51 5.38 -5.26
CA VAL A 192 11.13 5.01 -5.57
C VAL A 192 10.86 5.18 -7.06
N ILE A 193 10.28 4.16 -7.66
CA ILE A 193 9.76 4.19 -9.03
C ILE A 193 8.23 4.16 -8.93
N ALA A 194 7.60 5.27 -9.29
CA ALA A 194 6.15 5.43 -9.28
C ALA A 194 5.57 4.98 -10.62
N ILE A 195 4.48 4.21 -10.61
CA ILE A 195 3.81 3.72 -11.81
C ILE A 195 2.33 4.04 -11.73
N GLN A 196 1.79 4.72 -12.73
CA GLN A 196 0.33 4.86 -12.87
C GLN A 196 -0.27 3.49 -13.20
N ALA A 197 -1.42 3.15 -12.62
CA ALA A 197 -2.04 1.82 -12.75
C ALA A 197 -2.28 1.41 -14.22
N ASP A 198 -2.61 2.35 -15.10
CA ASP A 198 -2.74 2.15 -16.56
C ASP A 198 -1.44 1.69 -17.23
N ASN A 199 -0.29 1.91 -16.58
CA ASN A 199 1.06 1.51 -16.98
C ASN A 199 1.60 0.34 -16.14
N SER A 200 0.76 -0.35 -15.36
CA SER A 200 1.14 -1.48 -14.48
C SER A 200 1.95 -2.59 -15.18
N LYS A 201 1.84 -2.75 -16.50
CA LYS A 201 2.67 -3.68 -17.28
C LYS A 201 4.18 -3.44 -17.14
N LEU A 202 4.61 -2.22 -16.81
CA LEU A 202 6.02 -1.89 -16.55
C LEU A 202 6.59 -2.64 -15.34
N ILE A 203 5.75 -3.15 -14.43
CA ILE A 203 6.17 -3.99 -13.30
C ILE A 203 6.89 -5.26 -13.78
N ALA A 204 6.57 -5.76 -14.97
CA ALA A 204 7.25 -6.93 -15.54
C ALA A 204 8.76 -6.73 -15.75
N GLU A 205 9.22 -5.48 -15.85
CA GLU A 205 10.65 -5.18 -15.98
C GLU A 205 11.41 -5.30 -14.68
N ALA A 206 10.74 -5.07 -13.55
CA ALA A 206 11.35 -5.11 -12.24
C ALA A 206 11.52 -6.53 -11.72
N ASN A 207 12.59 -6.77 -10.97
CA ASN A 207 12.82 -8.03 -10.29
C ASN A 207 12.10 -8.02 -8.92
N VAL A 208 10.79 -8.28 -8.88
CA VAL A 208 9.97 -8.13 -7.66
C VAL A 208 10.16 -9.33 -6.73
N GLY A 209 10.80 -9.09 -5.59
CA GLY A 209 10.95 -10.08 -4.52
C GLY A 209 9.75 -10.12 -3.58
N LEU A 210 9.27 -8.95 -3.15
CA LEU A 210 8.09 -8.83 -2.27
C LEU A 210 7.07 -7.86 -2.88
N ALA A 211 5.83 -8.31 -3.03
CA ALA A 211 4.69 -7.47 -3.33
C ALA A 211 3.76 -7.35 -2.11
N VAL A 212 3.18 -6.17 -1.91
CA VAL A 212 2.32 -5.85 -0.78
C VAL A 212 1.07 -5.11 -1.27
N ALA A 213 -0.11 -5.63 -0.94
CA ALA A 213 -1.40 -5.01 -1.21
C ALA A 213 -2.30 -5.07 0.03
N LEU A 214 -2.58 -3.92 0.63
CA LEU A 214 -3.49 -3.81 1.78
C LEU A 214 -4.72 -2.98 1.37
N HIS A 215 -5.88 -3.61 1.43
CA HIS A 215 -7.20 -3.08 1.09
C HIS A 215 -7.43 -2.62 -0.34
N SER A 216 -6.39 -2.60 -1.19
CA SER A 216 -6.45 -2.06 -2.54
C SER A 216 -7.07 -3.00 -3.58
N MET A 217 -6.85 -4.32 -3.49
CA MET A 217 -7.35 -5.26 -4.51
C MET A 217 -8.88 -5.28 -4.59
N GLN A 218 -9.58 -5.17 -3.46
CA GLN A 218 -11.06 -5.09 -3.41
C GLN A 218 -11.63 -3.75 -3.92
N GLU A 219 -10.80 -2.82 -4.35
CA GLU A 219 -11.19 -1.54 -4.95
C GLU A 219 -10.98 -1.58 -6.47
N MET A 220 -10.64 -2.75 -7.01
CA MET A 220 -10.39 -3.02 -8.42
C MET A 220 -11.39 -4.05 -8.93
N THR A 221 -11.60 -4.08 -10.25
CA THR A 221 -12.38 -5.13 -10.91
C THR A 221 -11.61 -6.46 -10.89
N ASN A 222 -12.28 -7.60 -11.04
CA ASN A 222 -11.61 -8.91 -11.06
C ASN A 222 -10.58 -9.01 -12.20
N SER A 223 -10.80 -8.32 -13.33
CA SER A 223 -9.86 -8.31 -14.46
C SER A 223 -8.55 -7.59 -14.12
N VAL A 224 -8.62 -6.49 -13.37
CA VAL A 224 -7.43 -5.76 -12.89
C VAL A 224 -6.73 -6.54 -11.79
N ILE A 225 -7.46 -7.17 -10.86
CA ILE A 225 -6.86 -8.06 -9.86
C ILE A 225 -6.10 -9.18 -10.57
N LYS A 226 -6.71 -9.82 -11.58
CA LYS A 226 -6.06 -10.87 -12.35
C LYS A 226 -4.78 -10.41 -13.04
N SER A 227 -4.78 -9.21 -13.64
CA SER A 227 -3.59 -8.71 -14.33
C SER A 227 -2.40 -8.51 -13.37
N TYR A 228 -2.62 -8.06 -12.13
CA TYR A 228 -1.57 -8.00 -11.12
C TYR A 228 -1.03 -9.37 -10.74
N PHE A 229 -1.90 -10.37 -10.54
CA PHE A 229 -1.46 -11.75 -10.29
C PHE A 229 -0.63 -12.30 -11.45
N ASP A 230 -1.08 -12.10 -12.70
CA ASP A 230 -0.34 -12.54 -13.88
C ASP A 230 1.06 -11.88 -13.96
N LEU A 231 1.15 -10.57 -13.67
CA LEU A 231 2.42 -9.83 -13.63
C LEU A 231 3.37 -10.35 -12.55
N LEU A 232 2.86 -10.68 -11.35
CA LEU A 232 3.67 -11.19 -10.25
C LEU A 232 4.17 -12.61 -10.52
N ARG A 233 3.33 -13.49 -11.08
CA ARG A 233 3.72 -14.86 -11.43
C ARG A 233 4.71 -14.90 -12.59
N GLY A 234 4.53 -14.02 -13.57
CA GLY A 234 5.44 -13.84 -14.72
C GLY A 234 6.66 -12.96 -14.43
N ASN A 235 6.85 -12.51 -13.18
CA ASN A 235 7.96 -11.64 -12.82
C ASN A 235 9.34 -12.32 -13.02
N LYS A 236 10.40 -11.54 -13.28
CA LYS A 236 11.76 -12.06 -13.49
C LYS A 236 12.41 -12.69 -12.25
N ASN A 237 11.90 -12.41 -11.04
CA ASN A 237 12.49 -12.96 -9.81
C ASN A 237 12.14 -14.45 -9.67
N ASP A 238 13.11 -15.29 -9.35
CA ASP A 238 12.92 -16.71 -9.06
C ASP A 238 11.90 -16.93 -7.93
N ARG A 239 11.84 -15.99 -6.97
CA ARG A 239 10.92 -16.05 -5.82
C ARG A 239 10.23 -14.71 -5.61
N THR A 240 8.93 -14.69 -5.90
CA THR A 240 8.07 -13.53 -5.61
C THR A 240 7.10 -13.87 -4.48
N ALA A 241 7.26 -13.20 -3.34
CA ALA A 241 6.32 -13.24 -2.24
C ALA A 241 5.21 -12.21 -2.44
N PHE A 242 3.99 -12.54 -2.03
CA PHE A 242 2.86 -11.61 -2.06
C PHE A 242 2.12 -11.61 -0.73
N TYR A 243 2.10 -10.46 -0.06
CA TYR A 243 1.23 -10.19 1.07
C TYR A 243 -0.01 -9.44 0.62
N CYS A 244 -1.18 -10.04 0.86
CA CYS A 244 -2.46 -9.49 0.47
C CYS A 244 -3.41 -9.46 1.68
N LEU A 245 -4.02 -8.31 1.96
CA LEU A 245 -5.03 -8.16 3.01
C LEU A 245 -6.23 -7.42 2.44
N ASN A 246 -7.41 -8.03 2.39
CA ASN A 246 -8.64 -7.38 1.91
C ASN A 246 -9.85 -7.89 2.70
N ARG A 247 -11.03 -7.28 2.51
CA ARG A 247 -12.30 -7.86 2.97
C ARG A 247 -12.51 -9.20 2.27
N ILE A 248 -13.17 -10.11 2.98
CA ILE A 248 -13.56 -11.42 2.44
C ILE A 248 -14.51 -11.24 1.25
N TYR A 249 -15.38 -10.22 1.31
CA TYR A 249 -16.35 -9.89 0.28
C TYR A 249 -16.55 -8.37 0.18
N LYS A 250 -16.66 -7.86 -1.04
CA LYS A 250 -17.13 -6.51 -1.36
C LYS A 250 -17.87 -6.54 -2.69
N GLN A 251 -18.97 -5.80 -2.80
CA GLN A 251 -19.62 -5.51 -4.07
C GLN A 251 -19.23 -4.10 -4.50
N LEU A 252 -18.79 -3.95 -5.76
CA LEU A 252 -18.53 -2.64 -6.37
C LEU A 252 -19.86 -1.94 -6.74
N TYR A 253 -19.81 -0.66 -7.07
CA TYR A 253 -21.02 0.13 -7.33
C TYR A 253 -21.75 -0.27 -8.63
N ASP A 254 -21.03 -0.86 -9.58
CA ASP A 254 -21.59 -1.49 -10.79
C ASP A 254 -22.19 -2.90 -10.55
N GLY A 255 -22.09 -3.42 -9.32
CA GLY A 255 -22.60 -4.73 -8.93
C GLY A 255 -21.58 -5.87 -9.02
N GLU A 256 -20.35 -5.64 -9.50
CA GLU A 256 -19.30 -6.67 -9.56
C GLU A 256 -18.95 -7.14 -8.14
N GLU A 257 -19.01 -8.47 -7.93
CA GLU A 257 -18.64 -9.08 -6.66
C GLU A 257 -17.15 -9.42 -6.64
N ILE A 258 -16.47 -8.94 -5.60
CA ILE A 258 -15.06 -9.21 -5.33
C ILE A 258 -14.97 -10.07 -4.06
N LYS A 259 -14.43 -11.29 -4.20
CA LYS A 259 -14.28 -12.27 -3.11
C LYS A 259 -12.81 -12.63 -2.95
N PHE A 260 -12.30 -12.53 -1.73
CA PHE A 260 -10.88 -12.76 -1.45
C PHE A 260 -10.39 -14.14 -1.89
N LEU A 261 -11.21 -15.16 -1.64
CA LEU A 261 -10.88 -16.56 -1.98
C LEU A 261 -10.97 -16.83 -3.49
N ASP A 262 -11.63 -15.95 -4.25
CA ASP A 262 -11.80 -16.07 -5.70
C ASP A 262 -10.70 -15.31 -6.47
N PHE A 263 -9.77 -14.63 -5.79
CA PHE A 263 -8.58 -14.10 -6.47
C PHE A 263 -7.78 -15.25 -7.12
N PRO A 264 -6.92 -14.99 -8.12
CA PRO A 264 -6.14 -16.02 -8.84
C PRO A 264 -5.01 -16.68 -8.03
N TRP A 265 -5.32 -17.11 -6.81
CA TRP A 265 -4.53 -18.01 -6.01
C TRP A 265 -4.33 -19.34 -6.73
N SER A 266 -3.14 -19.90 -6.66
CA SER A 266 -2.82 -21.23 -7.18
C SER A 266 -2.77 -22.23 -6.02
N LEU A 267 -3.18 -23.47 -6.27
CA LEU A 267 -2.99 -24.57 -5.32
C LEU A 267 -1.50 -24.93 -5.13
N ASN A 268 -0.64 -24.50 -6.05
CA ASN A 268 0.80 -24.69 -5.97
C ASN A 268 1.53 -23.50 -5.33
N ASP A 269 0.80 -22.45 -4.92
CA ASP A 269 1.39 -21.38 -4.11
C ASP A 269 1.87 -21.93 -2.78
N THR A 270 3.06 -21.53 -2.34
CA THR A 270 3.52 -21.87 -0.98
C THR A 270 2.92 -20.88 0.00
N VAL A 271 1.83 -21.30 0.66
CA VAL A 271 1.15 -20.49 1.69
C VAL A 271 1.97 -20.50 2.98
N LEU A 272 2.46 -19.32 3.39
CA LEU A 272 3.12 -19.13 4.68
C LEU A 272 2.08 -18.97 5.80
N PHE A 273 1.01 -18.23 5.52
CA PHE A 273 -0.22 -18.24 6.33
C PHE A 273 -1.40 -17.73 5.50
N ASP A 274 -2.60 -18.13 5.94
CA ASP A 274 -3.88 -17.68 5.39
C ASP A 274 -4.94 -17.70 6.51
N GLU A 275 -5.32 -16.52 7.01
CA GLU A 275 -6.23 -16.44 8.15
C GLU A 275 -7.08 -15.16 8.18
N VAL A 276 -8.11 -15.16 9.01
CA VAL A 276 -8.89 -13.94 9.29
C VAL A 276 -8.01 -12.95 10.06
N CYS A 277 -7.82 -11.75 9.49
CA CYS A 277 -6.89 -10.78 10.04
C CYS A 277 -7.43 -10.20 11.36
N ARG A 278 -6.84 -10.60 12.48
CA ARG A 278 -7.39 -10.28 13.82
C ARG A 278 -7.41 -8.78 14.12
N TRP A 279 -6.37 -8.06 13.72
CA TRP A 279 -6.26 -6.63 14.02
C TRP A 279 -7.11 -5.77 13.11
N ASP A 280 -7.29 -6.14 11.84
CA ASP A 280 -8.08 -5.35 10.90
C ASP A 280 -9.60 -5.49 11.11
N ASN A 281 -9.99 -6.61 11.72
CA ASN A 281 -11.36 -6.88 12.15
C ASN A 281 -11.76 -6.22 13.48
N PHE A 282 -10.94 -5.30 13.96
CA PHE A 282 -11.14 -4.54 15.18
C PHE A 282 -10.90 -3.05 14.88
N GLU A 283 -11.80 -2.19 15.35
CA GLU A 283 -11.72 -0.74 15.15
C GLU A 283 -11.88 -0.02 16.49
N TYR A 284 -11.32 1.19 16.58
CA TYR A 284 -11.57 2.08 17.72
C TYR A 284 -12.23 3.39 17.29
N ASN A 285 -13.10 3.90 18.15
CA ASN A 285 -13.89 5.11 17.95
C ASN A 285 -13.47 6.20 18.95
N SER A 286 -13.77 7.46 18.62
CA SER A 286 -13.59 8.59 19.54
C SER A 286 -14.66 8.68 20.62
N ARG A 287 -15.72 7.87 20.53
CA ARG A 287 -16.86 7.83 21.47
C ARG A 287 -17.24 6.39 21.81
N PRO A 288 -17.84 6.14 22.99
CA PRO A 288 -18.35 4.82 23.36
C PRO A 288 -19.40 4.27 22.36
N PRO A 289 -19.39 2.96 22.04
CA PRO A 289 -18.35 1.99 22.42
C PRO A 289 -17.03 2.28 21.70
N PHE A 290 -15.96 2.48 22.50
CA PHE A 290 -14.64 2.88 21.99
C PHE A 290 -14.00 1.83 21.11
N TRP A 291 -14.47 0.58 21.16
CA TRP A 291 -14.01 -0.50 20.32
C TRP A 291 -15.19 -1.27 19.77
N SER A 292 -15.11 -1.63 18.49
CA SER A 292 -16.13 -2.39 17.78
C SER A 292 -15.48 -3.42 16.87
N ARG A 293 -16.19 -4.54 16.65
CA ARG A 293 -15.83 -5.46 15.60
C ARG A 293 -16.16 -4.85 14.26
N ASN A 294 -15.29 -5.05 13.28
CA ASN A 294 -15.57 -4.66 11.93
C ASN A 294 -16.64 -5.59 11.33
N PRO A 295 -17.78 -5.09 10.83
CA PRO A 295 -18.79 -5.94 10.21
C PRO A 295 -18.29 -6.56 8.90
N ASN A 296 -17.38 -5.87 8.20
CA ASN A 296 -16.81 -6.33 6.94
C ASN A 296 -15.55 -7.13 7.24
N GLN A 297 -15.66 -8.45 7.44
CA GLN A 297 -14.52 -9.26 7.82
C GLN A 297 -13.36 -9.19 6.80
N LYS A 298 -12.12 -9.09 7.29
CA LYS A 298 -10.89 -9.10 6.49
C LYS A 298 -10.13 -10.41 6.63
N GLN A 299 -9.54 -10.85 5.54
CA GLN A 299 -8.60 -11.95 5.45
C GLN A 299 -7.25 -11.41 4.99
N HIS A 300 -6.18 -12.03 5.46
CA HIS A 300 -4.85 -11.77 4.93
C HIS A 300 -4.14 -13.08 4.62
N ARG A 301 -3.29 -13.01 3.61
CA ARG A 301 -2.54 -14.16 3.11
C ARG A 301 -1.14 -13.70 2.74
N LEU A 302 -0.15 -14.48 3.17
CA LEU A 302 1.23 -14.37 2.70
C LEU A 302 1.60 -15.64 1.97
N VAL A 303 1.99 -15.50 0.71
CA VAL A 303 2.35 -16.63 -0.16
C VAL A 303 3.67 -16.37 -0.87
N ILE A 304 4.39 -17.43 -1.20
CA ILE A 304 5.33 -17.43 -2.33
C ILE A 304 4.54 -17.93 -3.54
N LEU A 305 4.46 -17.10 -4.58
CA LEU A 305 3.68 -17.39 -5.76
C LEU A 305 4.36 -18.45 -6.63
N GLU A 306 3.60 -19.43 -7.10
CA GLU A 306 4.01 -20.29 -8.21
C GLU A 306 4.33 -19.43 -9.45
N LYS A 307 5.48 -19.69 -10.08
CA LYS A 307 5.92 -19.04 -11.31
C LYS A 307 5.20 -19.63 -12.51
N LEU A 308 4.91 -18.80 -13.52
CA LEU A 308 4.49 -19.31 -14.82
C LEU A 308 5.67 -20.04 -15.47
N THR A 309 5.53 -21.34 -15.67
CA THR A 309 6.46 -22.17 -16.47
C THR A 309 6.37 -21.82 -17.95
#